data_AF-A0A7D9DVJ1-F1
#
_entry.id   AF-A0A7D9DVJ1-F1
#
_cell.length_a   1.000
_cell.length_b   1.000
_cell.length_c   1.000
_cell.angle_alpha   90.00
_cell.angle_beta   90.00
_cell.angle_gamma   90.00
#
_symmetry.space_group_name_H-M   'P 1'
#
loop_
_entity.id
_entity.type
_entity.pdbx_description
1 polymer ?
#
loop_
_entity_poly.entity_id
_entity_poly.type
_entity_poly.pdbx_seq_one_letter_code
_entity_poly.pdbx_strand_id
1 'polypeptide(L)'
;MSDLVIDDGKPNTFWDRVKWAFSKNEYGEIRPEIAHIPVVVFCGSLVGMMVGGRHGTRIRGASNIASNQLTVYTSSAQAERDHFSAILLGFFQYGCRWGWRAGLYSGIYSTTLTAVSIGRDKEDALNYIAAGATTGTVYKLFSGFRGILVGALFGAGICTPIGLTMQALGHFIPYEK
;
A
#
# COMPACT_ATOMS: atom_id res chain seq x y z
N MET A 1 37.75 1.51 0.78
CA MET A 1 36.86 0.46 1.34
C MET A 1 35.58 0.35 0.50
N SER A 2 35.75 0.53 -0.81
CA SER A 2 34.94 -0.02 -1.89
C SER A 2 35.35 -1.49 -2.07
N ASP A 3 34.50 -2.31 -2.70
CA ASP A 3 34.73 -3.73 -3.05
C ASP A 3 34.18 -4.77 -2.06
N LEU A 4 32.92 -4.59 -1.66
CA LEU A 4 32.01 -5.71 -1.39
C LEU A 4 30.72 -5.52 -2.18
N VAL A 5 30.86 -5.28 -3.49
CA VAL A 5 29.82 -5.71 -4.42
C VAL A 5 29.91 -7.23 -4.41
N ILE A 6 29.05 -7.86 -3.62
CA ILE A 6 28.76 -9.28 -3.74
C ILE A 6 28.21 -9.45 -5.16
N ASP A 7 29.07 -9.85 -6.10
CA ASP A 7 28.64 -10.30 -7.41
C ASP A 7 27.94 -11.65 -7.23
N ASP A 8 26.66 -11.55 -6.91
CA ASP A 8 25.85 -12.63 -6.32
C ASP A 8 25.33 -13.62 -7.39
N GLY A 9 26.08 -13.80 -8.49
CA GLY A 9 25.69 -14.68 -9.60
C GLY A 9 24.36 -14.28 -10.24
N LYS A 10 24.11 -12.99 -10.42
CA LYS A 10 22.83 -12.46 -10.91
C LYS A 10 22.54 -13.07 -12.30
N PRO A 11 21.49 -13.89 -12.45
CA PRO A 11 21.27 -14.61 -13.71
C PRO A 11 20.81 -13.65 -14.81
N ASN A 12 21.18 -13.93 -16.06
CA ASN A 12 20.94 -13.02 -17.19
C ASN A 12 19.46 -12.96 -17.65
N THR A 13 18.65 -13.95 -17.25
CA THR A 13 17.24 -14.06 -17.65
C THR A 13 16.33 -13.35 -16.64
N PHE A 14 15.38 -12.53 -17.13
CA PHE A 14 14.38 -11.82 -16.32
C PHE A 14 13.74 -12.71 -15.23
N TRP A 15 13.26 -13.89 -15.62
CA TRP A 15 12.58 -14.83 -14.72
C TRP A 15 13.50 -15.39 -13.64
N ASP A 16 14.76 -15.60 -13.95
CA ASP A 16 15.73 -16.12 -12.98
C ASP A 16 16.11 -15.03 -11.98
N ARG A 17 16.15 -13.76 -12.39
CA ARG A 17 16.38 -12.63 -11.47
C ARG A 17 15.22 -12.43 -10.50
N VAL A 18 13.99 -12.58 -10.98
CA VAL A 18 12.80 -12.54 -10.10
C VAL A 18 12.85 -13.71 -9.12
N LYS A 19 13.08 -14.94 -9.58
CA LYS A 19 13.19 -16.11 -8.69
C LYS A 19 14.32 -15.95 -7.67
N TRP A 20 15.46 -15.42 -8.10
CA TRP A 20 16.61 -15.15 -7.26
C TRP A 20 16.29 -14.14 -6.17
N ALA A 21 15.56 -13.06 -6.50
CA ALA A 21 15.15 -12.05 -5.53
C ALA A 21 14.23 -12.62 -4.43
N PHE A 22 13.30 -13.52 -4.81
CA PHE A 22 12.39 -14.19 -3.87
C PHE A 22 13.01 -15.42 -3.18
N SER A 23 14.22 -15.83 -3.56
CA SER A 23 14.94 -16.92 -2.90
C SER A 23 15.58 -16.43 -1.61
N LYS A 24 15.55 -17.26 -0.57
CA LYS A 24 16.30 -17.00 0.67
C LYS A 24 17.80 -17.11 0.41
N ASN A 25 18.58 -16.31 1.13
CA ASN A 25 20.04 -16.42 1.11
C ASN A 25 20.50 -17.72 1.77
N GLU A 26 21.77 -18.05 1.57
CA GLU A 26 22.45 -19.21 2.18
C GLU A 26 22.36 -19.20 3.72
N TYR A 27 22.21 -18.01 4.31
CA TYR A 27 22.02 -17.78 5.76
C TYR A 27 20.54 -17.77 6.22
N GLY A 28 19.59 -18.03 5.31
CA GLY A 28 18.16 -18.02 5.61
C GLY A 28 17.53 -16.62 5.75
N GLU A 29 18.30 -15.56 5.54
CA GLU A 29 17.86 -14.17 5.64
C GLU A 29 17.04 -13.72 4.42
N ILE A 30 16.14 -12.77 4.64
CA ILE A 30 15.37 -12.10 3.58
C ILE A 30 16.28 -11.08 2.91
N ARG A 31 16.38 -11.15 1.58
CA ARG A 31 17.19 -10.23 0.78
C ARG A 31 16.70 -8.76 0.93
N PRO A 32 17.61 -7.76 0.92
CA PRO A 32 17.27 -6.37 1.19
C PRO A 32 16.24 -5.78 0.21
N GLU A 33 16.16 -6.30 -1.01
CA GLU A 33 15.22 -5.87 -2.05
C GLU A 33 13.76 -6.20 -1.69
N ILE A 34 13.53 -7.21 -0.84
CA ILE A 34 12.19 -7.65 -0.42
C ILE A 34 11.89 -7.25 1.04
N ALA A 35 12.92 -6.98 1.84
CA ALA A 35 12.78 -6.63 3.25
C ALA A 35 11.86 -5.41 3.51
N HIS A 36 11.69 -4.51 2.54
CA HIS A 36 10.83 -3.32 2.67
C HIS A 36 9.33 -3.61 2.52
N ILE A 37 8.95 -4.71 1.86
CA ILE A 37 7.54 -5.06 1.57
C ILE A 37 6.67 -5.10 2.84
N PRO A 38 7.05 -5.78 3.95
CA PRO A 38 6.20 -5.81 5.15
C PRO A 38 5.98 -4.42 5.76
N VAL A 39 6.99 -3.53 5.72
CA VAL A 39 6.87 -2.16 6.22
C VAL A 39 5.89 -1.36 5.36
N VAL A 40 5.97 -1.48 4.04
CA VAL A 40 5.05 -0.82 3.10
C VAL A 40 3.61 -1.35 3.26
N VAL A 41 3.44 -2.65 3.48
CA VAL A 41 2.14 -3.26 3.77
C VAL A 41 1.55 -2.69 5.07
N PHE A 42 2.35 -2.62 6.13
CA PHE A 42 1.91 -2.09 7.41
C PHE A 42 1.54 -0.61 7.33
N CYS A 43 2.41 0.22 6.74
CA CYS A 43 2.15 1.65 6.54
C CYS A 43 0.91 1.88 5.67
N GLY A 44 0.75 1.13 4.57
CA GLY A 44 -0.43 1.21 3.71
C GLY A 44 -1.72 0.82 4.42
N SER A 45 -1.67 -0.22 5.26
CA SER A 45 -2.80 -0.64 6.10
C SER A 45 -3.18 0.43 7.12
N LEU A 46 -2.20 1.06 7.78
CA LEU A 46 -2.45 2.13 8.74
C LEU A 46 -3.12 3.35 8.10
N VAL A 47 -2.62 3.79 6.94
CA VAL A 47 -3.23 4.90 6.20
C VAL A 47 -4.67 4.55 5.78
N GLY A 48 -4.88 3.34 5.27
CA GLY A 48 -6.22 2.85 4.94
C GLY A 48 -7.16 2.79 6.15
N MET A 49 -6.64 2.41 7.30
CA MET A 49 -7.38 2.39 8.56
C MET A 49 -7.75 3.79 9.04
N MET A 50 -6.85 4.78 8.92
CA MET A 50 -7.15 6.17 9.30
C MET A 50 -8.24 6.79 8.43
N VAL A 51 -8.15 6.60 7.10
CA VAL A 51 -9.14 7.10 6.15
C VAL A 51 -10.50 6.42 6.36
N GLY A 52 -10.51 5.08 6.48
CA GLY A 52 -11.73 4.31 6.74
C GLY A 52 -12.35 4.61 8.11
N GLY A 53 -11.51 4.79 9.13
CA GLY A 53 -11.91 5.11 10.48
C GLY A 53 -12.59 6.48 10.58
N ARG A 54 -12.03 7.52 9.94
CA ARG A 54 -12.64 8.87 9.89
C ARG A 54 -14.02 8.86 9.24
N HIS A 55 -14.25 7.97 8.27
CA HIS A 55 -15.56 7.81 7.67
C HIS A 55 -16.54 7.06 8.61
N GLY A 56 -16.05 6.01 9.28
CA GLY A 56 -16.82 5.22 10.24
C GLY A 56 -17.29 5.99 11.47
N THR A 57 -16.46 6.88 12.02
CA THR A 57 -16.83 7.70 13.19
C THR A 57 -17.97 8.67 12.88
N ARG A 58 -18.02 9.21 11.66
CA ARG A 58 -19.12 10.11 11.23
C ARG A 58 -20.45 9.38 11.11
N ILE A 59 -20.45 8.19 10.49
CA ILE A 59 -21.66 7.39 10.29
C ILE A 59 -22.22 6.94 11.64
N ARG A 60 -21.39 6.32 12.49
CA ARG A 60 -21.81 5.83 13.81
C ARG A 60 -22.08 6.93 14.82
N GLY A 61 -21.33 8.02 14.78
CA GLY A 61 -21.58 9.18 15.63
C GLY A 61 -22.96 9.79 15.36
N ALA A 62 -23.33 9.96 14.09
CA ALA A 62 -24.64 10.48 13.71
C ALA A 62 -25.79 9.52 14.11
N SER A 63 -25.61 8.21 13.88
CA SER A 63 -26.61 7.21 14.29
C SER A 63 -26.77 7.12 15.80
N ASN A 64 -25.70 7.25 16.57
CA ASN A 64 -25.77 7.21 18.03
C ASN A 64 -26.53 8.44 18.57
N ILE A 65 -26.27 9.65 18.05
CA ILE A 65 -27.01 10.85 18.45
C ILE A 65 -28.51 10.72 18.13
N ALA A 66 -28.86 10.13 16.99
CA ALA A 66 -30.25 9.93 16.58
C ALA A 66 -30.99 8.89 17.45
N SER A 67 -30.35 7.76 17.78
CA SER A 67 -30.96 6.71 18.63
C SER A 67 -31.02 7.10 20.11
N ASN A 68 -30.09 7.95 20.55
CA ASN A 68 -29.93 8.32 21.94
C ASN A 68 -30.91 9.40 22.43
N GLN A 69 -31.73 9.97 21.54
CA GLN A 69 -32.78 10.92 21.94
C GLN A 69 -33.89 10.27 22.81
N LEU A 70 -33.92 8.94 22.91
CA LEU A 70 -34.92 8.18 23.67
C LEU A 70 -34.38 7.66 25.01
N THR A 71 -33.09 7.83 25.30
CA THR A 71 -32.44 7.25 26.49
C THR A 71 -32.16 8.32 27.54
N VAL A 72 -32.82 8.22 28.71
CA VAL A 72 -32.59 9.12 29.84
C VAL A 72 -31.37 8.63 30.62
N TYR A 73 -30.28 9.40 30.58
CA TYR A 73 -29.08 9.12 31.38
C TYR A 73 -29.20 9.69 32.79
N THR A 74 -28.78 8.91 33.78
CA THR A 74 -28.72 9.34 35.18
C THR A 74 -27.49 10.17 35.51
N SER A 75 -26.43 10.10 34.69
CA SER A 75 -25.16 10.79 34.89
C SER A 75 -24.50 11.16 33.56
N SER A 76 -23.90 12.36 33.49
CA SER A 76 -23.15 12.85 32.32
C SER A 76 -21.96 11.96 31.96
N ALA A 77 -21.27 11.40 32.95
CA ALA A 77 -20.13 10.50 32.74
C ALA A 77 -20.53 9.18 32.05
N GLN A 78 -21.77 8.73 32.23
CA GLN A 78 -22.26 7.52 31.58
C GLN A 78 -22.60 7.79 30.10
N ALA A 79 -23.20 8.94 29.79
CA ALA A 79 -23.48 9.37 28.43
C ALA A 79 -22.19 9.51 27.59
N GLU A 80 -21.12 10.04 28.20
CA GLU A 80 -19.84 10.23 27.52
C GLU A 80 -19.16 8.88 27.20
N ARG A 81 -19.20 7.91 28.12
CA ARG A 81 -18.63 6.56 27.90
C ARG A 81 -19.34 5.81 26.79
N ASP A 82 -20.66 5.88 26.72
CA ASP A 82 -21.44 5.23 25.66
C ASP A 82 -21.22 5.90 24.29
N HIS A 83 -21.00 7.21 24.28
CA HIS A 83 -20.65 7.92 23.05
C HIS A 83 -19.28 7.50 22.52
N PHE A 84 -18.27 7.42 23.39
CA PHE A 84 -16.93 7.00 22.99
C PHE A 84 -16.88 5.54 22.57
N SER A 85 -17.57 4.64 23.26
CA SER A 85 -17.61 3.23 22.85
C SER A 85 -18.22 3.09 21.46
N ALA A 86 -19.32 3.79 21.15
CA ALA A 86 -19.94 3.79 19.83
C ALA A 86 -19.02 4.36 18.73
N ILE A 87 -18.29 5.45 19.02
CA ILE A 87 -17.32 6.03 18.08
C ILE A 87 -16.16 5.07 17.82
N LEU A 88 -15.60 4.45 18.87
CA LEU A 88 -14.49 3.50 18.76
C LEU A 88 -14.90 2.26 17.97
N LEU A 89 -16.08 1.70 18.22
CA LEU A 89 -16.64 0.60 17.44
C LEU A 89 -16.84 0.98 15.96
N GLY A 90 -17.26 2.23 15.70
CA GLY A 90 -17.28 2.80 14.35
C GLY A 90 -15.89 2.85 13.72
N PHE A 91 -14.92 3.40 14.43
CA PHE A 91 -13.55 3.51 13.95
C PHE A 91 -12.94 2.15 13.63
N PHE A 92 -13.04 1.17 14.51
CA PHE A 92 -12.44 -0.16 14.32
C PHE A 92 -13.11 -0.97 13.22
N GLN A 93 -14.45 -1.01 13.17
CA GLN A 93 -15.13 -1.84 12.17
C GLN A 93 -14.90 -1.32 10.74
N TYR A 94 -15.00 -0.01 10.54
CA TYR A 94 -14.76 0.61 9.24
C TYR A 94 -13.27 0.73 8.94
N GLY A 95 -12.45 1.09 9.93
CA GLY A 95 -10.99 1.17 9.80
C GLY A 95 -10.37 -0.16 9.42
N CYS A 96 -10.71 -1.27 10.10
CA CYS A 96 -10.15 -2.58 9.79
C CYS A 96 -10.58 -3.07 8.39
N ARG A 97 -11.84 -2.81 7.99
CA ARG A 97 -12.35 -3.20 6.66
C ARG A 97 -11.66 -2.48 5.51
N TRP A 98 -11.28 -1.22 5.68
CA TRP A 98 -10.53 -0.46 4.68
C TRP A 98 -9.01 -0.64 4.81
N GLY A 99 -8.50 -0.88 6.01
CA GLY A 99 -7.08 -1.12 6.29
C GLY A 99 -6.57 -2.41 5.64
N TRP A 100 -7.28 -3.54 5.83
CA TRP A 100 -6.86 -4.81 5.21
C TRP A 100 -6.84 -4.72 3.67
N ARG A 101 -7.81 -4.00 3.09
CA ARG A 101 -7.92 -3.75 1.65
C ARG A 101 -6.75 -2.92 1.13
N ALA A 102 -6.32 -1.91 1.89
CA ALA A 102 -5.18 -1.06 1.55
C ALA A 102 -3.84 -1.78 1.72
N GLY A 103 -3.69 -2.58 2.78
CA GLY A 103 -2.50 -3.41 3.01
C GLY A 103 -2.30 -4.47 1.93
N LEU A 104 -3.37 -5.12 1.47
CA LEU A 104 -3.30 -6.07 0.36
C LEU A 104 -2.89 -5.37 -0.94
N TYR A 105 -3.45 -4.19 -1.22
CA TYR A 105 -3.08 -3.39 -2.39
C TYR A 105 -1.60 -2.98 -2.36
N SER A 106 -1.12 -2.46 -1.23
CA SER A 106 0.28 -2.02 -1.11
C SER A 106 1.27 -3.18 -1.18
N GLY A 107 0.90 -4.37 -0.68
CA GLY A 107 1.70 -5.58 -0.84
C GLY A 107 1.87 -5.97 -2.30
N ILE A 108 0.77 -6.10 -3.04
CA ILE A 108 0.81 -6.44 -4.48
C ILE A 108 1.62 -5.40 -5.26
N TYR A 109 1.47 -4.11 -4.91
CA TYR A 109 2.22 -3.03 -5.54
C TYR A 109 3.71 -3.15 -5.30
N SER A 110 4.13 -3.30 -4.04
CA SER A 110 5.55 -3.39 -3.68
C SER A 110 6.19 -4.60 -4.34
N THR A 111 5.52 -5.77 -4.32
CA THR A 111 6.01 -6.99 -4.97
C THR A 111 6.16 -6.82 -6.48
N THR A 112 5.17 -6.20 -7.15
CA THR A 112 5.21 -5.97 -8.61
C THR A 112 6.31 -4.98 -8.98
N LEU A 113 6.45 -3.90 -8.21
CA LEU A 113 7.47 -2.88 -8.43
C LEU A 113 8.87 -3.46 -8.26
N THR A 114 9.11 -4.22 -7.20
CA THR A 114 10.40 -4.91 -6.96
C THR A 114 10.70 -5.88 -8.10
N ALA A 115 9.73 -6.69 -8.54
CA ALA A 115 9.94 -7.63 -9.65
C ALA A 115 10.30 -6.92 -10.97
N VAL A 116 9.66 -5.78 -11.28
CA VAL A 116 9.93 -5.00 -12.50
C VAL A 116 11.27 -4.27 -12.42
N SER A 117 11.59 -3.65 -11.27
CA SER A 117 12.85 -2.94 -11.05
C SER A 117 14.04 -3.90 -11.19
N ILE A 118 13.96 -5.04 -10.51
CA ILE A 118 14.99 -6.08 -10.62
C ILE A 118 15.07 -6.61 -12.04
N GLY A 119 13.98 -6.77 -12.77
CA GLY A 119 14.02 -7.33 -14.12
C GLY A 119 14.65 -6.44 -15.19
N ARG A 120 14.63 -5.11 -15.05
CA ARG A 120 15.05 -4.17 -16.12
C ARG A 120 16.35 -3.41 -15.86
N ASP A 121 16.92 -3.44 -14.64
CA ASP A 121 18.09 -2.62 -14.22
C ASP A 121 18.00 -1.15 -14.68
N LYS A 122 16.78 -0.63 -14.79
CA LYS A 122 16.49 0.75 -15.20
C LYS A 122 15.35 1.28 -14.35
N GLU A 123 15.63 2.32 -13.58
CA GLU A 123 14.62 3.08 -12.84
C GLU A 123 14.02 4.16 -13.73
N ASP A 124 13.16 3.74 -14.68
CA ASP A 124 12.41 4.68 -15.52
C ASP A 124 11.03 4.98 -14.91
N ALA A 125 10.59 6.23 -15.03
CA ALA A 125 9.26 6.70 -14.62
C ALA A 125 8.11 5.82 -15.16
N LEU A 126 8.29 5.26 -16.36
CA LEU A 126 7.37 4.32 -16.99
C LEU A 126 7.21 3.01 -16.22
N ASN A 127 8.23 2.52 -15.53
CA ASN A 127 8.14 1.30 -14.73
C ASN A 127 7.25 1.50 -13.50
N TYR A 128 7.28 2.68 -12.88
CA TYR A 128 6.37 3.03 -11.77
C TYR A 128 4.92 3.15 -12.25
N ILE A 129 4.69 3.77 -13.41
CA ILE A 129 3.34 3.89 -13.99
C ILE A 129 2.81 2.51 -14.40
N ALA A 130 3.64 1.67 -15.04
CA ALA A 130 3.27 0.32 -15.44
C ALA A 130 3.02 -0.60 -14.23
N ALA A 131 3.84 -0.52 -13.18
CA ALA A 131 3.63 -1.26 -11.93
C ALA A 131 2.35 -0.81 -11.22
N GLY A 132 2.08 0.50 -11.18
CA GLY A 132 0.84 1.06 -10.63
C GLY A 132 -0.41 0.63 -11.41
N ALA A 133 -0.34 0.67 -12.75
CA ALA A 133 -1.42 0.18 -13.62
C ALA A 133 -1.66 -1.32 -13.40
N THR A 134 -0.59 -2.14 -13.37
CA THR A 134 -0.68 -3.60 -13.18
C THR A 134 -1.22 -3.96 -11.80
N THR A 135 -0.85 -3.22 -10.77
CA THR A 135 -1.40 -3.44 -9.43
C THR A 135 -2.88 -3.05 -9.38
N GLY A 136 -3.24 -1.93 -10.02
CA GLY A 136 -4.62 -1.47 -10.16
C GLY A 136 -5.52 -2.50 -10.86
N THR A 137 -5.01 -3.16 -11.91
CA THR A 137 -5.75 -4.23 -12.60
C THR A 137 -5.90 -5.48 -11.72
N VAL A 138 -4.81 -5.94 -11.09
CA VAL A 138 -4.81 -7.14 -10.23
C VAL A 138 -5.74 -6.95 -9.02
N TYR A 139 -5.72 -5.78 -8.39
CA TYR A 139 -6.58 -5.48 -7.24
C TYR A 139 -8.08 -5.53 -7.57
N LYS A 140 -8.45 -5.21 -8.81
CA LYS A 140 -9.84 -5.16 -9.29
C LYS A 140 -10.22 -6.32 -10.20
N LEU A 141 -9.38 -7.35 -10.31
CA LEU A 141 -9.58 -8.48 -11.23
C LEU A 141 -10.95 -9.14 -11.07
N PHE A 142 -11.41 -9.29 -9.82
CA PHE A 142 -12.70 -9.91 -9.49
C PHE A 142 -13.90 -8.95 -9.51
N SER A 143 -13.71 -7.67 -9.82
CA SER A 143 -14.79 -6.66 -9.90
C SER A 143 -15.30 -6.42 -11.33
N GLY A 144 -14.89 -7.24 -12.29
CA GLY A 144 -15.26 -7.12 -13.71
C GLY A 144 -14.46 -6.06 -14.49
N PHE A 145 -14.66 -6.00 -15.81
CA PHE A 145 -13.84 -5.21 -16.75
C PHE A 145 -13.81 -3.70 -16.43
N ARG A 146 -14.97 -3.12 -16.06
CA ARG A 146 -15.05 -1.70 -15.65
C ARG A 146 -14.25 -1.44 -14.37
N GLY A 147 -14.26 -2.39 -13.44
CA GLY A 147 -13.47 -2.31 -12.21
C GLY A 147 -11.97 -2.32 -12.49
N ILE A 148 -11.54 -3.19 -13.40
CA ILE A 148 -10.14 -3.33 -13.84
C ILE A 148 -9.65 -2.04 -14.50
N LEU A 149 -10.41 -1.48 -15.45
CA LEU A 149 -10.08 -0.22 -16.12
C LEU A 149 -9.94 0.96 -15.14
N VAL A 150 -10.91 1.11 -14.23
CA VAL A 150 -10.86 2.19 -13.23
C VAL A 150 -9.69 1.97 -12.27
N GLY A 151 -9.41 0.74 -11.87
CA GLY A 151 -8.26 0.40 -11.04
C GLY A 151 -6.93 0.74 -11.73
N ALA A 152 -6.79 0.38 -13.00
CA ALA A 152 -5.60 0.67 -13.80
C ALA A 152 -5.37 2.17 -13.96
N LEU A 153 -6.42 2.93 -14.33
CA LEU A 153 -6.35 4.38 -14.50
C LEU A 153 -6.04 5.10 -13.18
N PHE A 154 -6.65 4.66 -12.09
CA PHE A 154 -6.42 5.24 -10.77
C PHE A 154 -4.99 4.96 -10.29
N GLY A 155 -4.51 3.72 -10.44
CA GLY A 155 -3.14 3.33 -10.12
C GLY A 155 -2.11 4.08 -10.95
N ALA A 156 -2.31 4.16 -12.28
CA ALA A 156 -1.45 4.92 -13.17
C ALA A 156 -1.48 6.43 -12.86
N GLY A 157 -2.66 6.98 -12.60
CA GLY A 157 -2.83 8.41 -12.30
C GLY A 157 -2.11 8.85 -11.03
N ILE A 158 -2.16 8.04 -9.97
CA ILE A 158 -1.44 8.32 -8.72
C ILE A 158 0.08 8.19 -8.91
N CYS A 159 0.53 7.21 -9.71
CA CYS A 159 1.95 6.98 -9.94
C CYS A 159 2.58 7.96 -10.96
N THR A 160 1.78 8.61 -11.80
CA THR A 160 2.26 9.58 -12.81
C THR A 160 3.06 10.74 -12.19
N PRO A 161 2.59 11.47 -11.17
CA PRO A 161 3.36 12.55 -10.56
C PRO A 161 4.65 12.01 -9.91
N ILE A 162 4.62 10.81 -9.31
CA ILE A 162 5.80 10.17 -8.70
C ILE A 162 6.85 9.88 -9.78
N GLY A 163 6.44 9.28 -10.90
CA GLY A 163 7.33 9.02 -12.03
C GLY A 163 7.92 10.31 -12.60
N LEU A 164 7.12 11.35 -12.78
CA LEU A 164 7.58 12.67 -13.25
C LEU A 164 8.59 13.29 -12.28
N THR A 165 8.37 13.19 -10.97
CA THR A 165 9.33 13.70 -9.97
C THR A 165 10.65 12.96 -10.01
N MET A 166 10.65 11.64 -10.23
CA MET A 166 11.89 10.87 -10.36
C MET A 166 12.65 11.21 -11.63
N GLN A 167 11.95 11.40 -12.75
CA GLN A 167 12.57 11.81 -14.00
C GLN A 167 13.13 13.23 -13.93
N ALA A 168 12.43 14.16 -13.26
CA ALA A 168 12.92 15.50 -12.98
C ALA A 168 14.16 15.47 -12.08
N LEU A 169 14.16 14.64 -11.03
CA LEU A 169 15.29 14.50 -10.11
C LEU A 169 16.54 13.96 -10.83
N GLY A 170 16.39 12.99 -11.75
CA GLY A 170 17.49 12.47 -12.56
C GLY A 170 18.10 13.48 -13.52
N HIS A 171 17.36 14.52 -13.91
CA HIS A 171 17.91 15.64 -14.68
C HIS A 171 18.74 16.60 -13.80
N PHE A 172 18.44 16.72 -12.50
CA PHE A 172 19.17 17.59 -11.57
C PHE A 172 20.37 16.91 -10.91
N ILE A 173 20.35 15.58 -10.74
CA ILE A 173 21.44 14.81 -10.16
C ILE A 173 21.82 13.72 -11.17
N PRO A 174 22.85 13.94 -12.02
CA PRO A 174 23.36 12.87 -12.86
C PRO A 174 23.97 11.79 -11.96
N TYR A 175 23.30 10.64 -11.87
CA TYR A 175 23.88 9.44 -11.28
C TYR A 175 25.01 8.96 -12.20
N GLU A 176 26.26 9.19 -11.77
CA GLU A 176 27.40 8.46 -12.30
C GLU A 176 27.22 7.00 -11.88
N LYS A 177 27.13 6.11 -12.87
CA LYS A 177 26.85 4.68 -12.69
C LYS A 177 28.00 3.94 -12.03
#